data_AF-A0A669BX95-F1
#
_entry.id   AF-A0A669BX95-F1
#
_cell.length_a   1.000
_cell.length_b   1.000
_cell.length_c   1.000
_cell.angle_alpha   90.00
_cell.angle_beta   90.00
_cell.angle_gamma   90.00
#
_symmetry.space_group_name_H-M   'P 1'
#
loop_
_entity.id
_entity.type
_entity.pdbx_description
1 polymer ?
#
loop_
_entity_poly.entity_id
_entity_poly.type
_entity_poly.pdbx_seq_one_letter_code
_entity_poly.pdbx_strand_id
1 'polypeptide(L)'
;MKQEKQIEQLEELKKLKLLMELTPEELKLKELKHDDLGMLEKLEKLDDKELEELKNLKTEEYEKLNKFKKLRPEDVEKFEKLREFKPNELEKLKESLISDRDVLCVQIAGLCHDLGHGPYSHFYDGMFMEAIRDKKGKEFNGKWEHEDASVEMFNHLLDNTDGLKDMMRKSGLKIEGDDKTDLKFIEELIRGPPRWPYKGRDEKKSFLYEIVSNKETGIDVDKFDYFARDCKQLGIPNSFDHQRFIMFARVCDVEEDGRKHICSRDKEIENLYDIFHTRLSIHRRACQHKIKMAVEIMIKDALLLVDDHPDFKIKSSKGKMLSLSEAKDDMEAYIKLTDHVIERILHPKEERKEEEKLKEATKILQRVVKRDLYRCVGQARVCSFYVPVLQVHISITRITLIN
;
A
#
# COMPACT_ATOMS: atom_id res chain seq x y z
N MET A 1 20.29 -38.58 -14.61
CA MET A 1 20.47 -37.18 -14.13
C MET A 1 19.57 -36.14 -14.79
N LYS A 2 19.57 -35.91 -16.12
CA LYS A 2 18.74 -34.84 -16.73
C LYS A 2 17.23 -35.19 -16.80
N GLN A 3 16.90 -36.47 -17.03
CA GLN A 3 15.52 -36.97 -17.02
C GLN A 3 14.93 -37.12 -15.61
N GLU A 4 15.73 -37.56 -14.63
CA GLU A 4 15.29 -37.66 -13.23
C GLU A 4 14.92 -36.29 -12.64
N LYS A 5 15.72 -35.24 -12.91
CA LYS A 5 15.38 -33.87 -12.52
C LYS A 5 14.12 -33.34 -13.21
N GLN A 6 13.84 -33.77 -14.44
CA GLN A 6 12.61 -33.38 -15.15
C GLN A 6 11.38 -34.12 -14.62
N ILE A 7 11.53 -35.37 -14.17
CA ILE A 7 10.47 -36.16 -13.54
C ILE A 7 10.14 -35.58 -12.16
N GLU A 8 11.15 -35.24 -11.37
CA GLU A 8 11.01 -34.58 -10.06
C GLU A 8 10.29 -33.23 -10.18
N GLN A 9 10.66 -32.41 -11.16
CA GLN A 9 9.98 -31.15 -11.46
C GLN A 9 8.52 -31.35 -11.93
N LEU A 10 8.23 -32.43 -12.66
CA LEU A 10 6.87 -32.76 -13.11
C LEU A 10 6.00 -33.26 -11.95
N GLU A 11 6.58 -33.98 -11.00
CA GLU A 11 5.91 -34.42 -9.77
C GLU A 11 5.63 -33.24 -8.84
N GLU A 12 6.59 -32.31 -8.68
CA GLU A 12 6.38 -31.06 -7.94
C GLU A 12 5.28 -30.20 -8.55
N LEU A 13 5.24 -30.06 -9.89
CA LEU A 13 4.18 -29.35 -10.61
C LEU A 13 2.80 -29.99 -10.44
N LYS A 14 2.72 -31.33 -10.42
CA LYS A 14 1.48 -32.06 -10.16
C LYS A 14 0.99 -31.85 -8.73
N LYS A 15 1.91 -31.91 -7.76
CA LYS A 15 1.65 -31.64 -6.34
C LYS A 15 1.14 -30.21 -6.12
N LEU A 16 1.74 -29.23 -6.80
CA LEU A 16 1.32 -27.82 -6.74
C LEU A 16 -0.10 -27.61 -7.28
N LYS A 17 -0.42 -28.27 -8.39
CA LYS A 17 -1.75 -28.21 -9.01
C LYS A 17 -2.84 -28.80 -8.10
N LEU A 18 -2.55 -29.90 -7.43
CA LEU A 18 -3.48 -30.55 -6.48
C LEU A 18 -3.71 -29.69 -5.22
N LEU A 19 -2.70 -28.92 -4.78
CA LEU A 19 -2.77 -28.03 -3.63
C LEU A 19 -3.61 -26.78 -3.89
N MET A 20 -3.64 -26.32 -5.15
CA MET A 20 -4.44 -25.17 -5.60
C MET A 20 -5.94 -25.49 -5.72
N GLU A 21 -6.30 -26.78 -5.74
CA GLU A 21 -7.69 -27.26 -5.85
C GLU A 21 -8.40 -27.40 -4.48
N LEU A 22 -7.69 -27.20 -3.35
CA LEU A 22 -8.22 -27.39 -2.00
C LEU A 22 -8.88 -26.13 -1.41
N THR A 23 -10.05 -26.32 -0.81
CA THR A 23 -10.86 -25.28 -0.17
C THR A 23 -10.37 -24.93 1.25
N PRO A 24 -10.71 -23.74 1.80
CA PRO A 24 -10.32 -23.34 3.15
C PRO A 24 -10.90 -24.21 4.28
N GLU A 25 -11.99 -24.94 4.06
CA GLU A 25 -12.52 -25.93 5.00
C GLU A 25 -11.69 -27.21 5.00
N GLU A 26 -11.11 -27.60 3.85
CA GLU A 26 -10.20 -28.75 3.73
C GLU A 26 -8.84 -28.49 4.42
N LEU A 27 -8.42 -27.22 4.47
CA LEU A 27 -7.25 -26.79 5.26
C LEU A 27 -7.50 -26.77 6.78
N LYS A 28 -8.76 -26.71 7.24
CA LYS A 28 -9.11 -26.74 8.68
C LYS A 28 -9.13 -28.14 9.29
N LEU A 29 -9.27 -29.19 8.48
CA LEU A 29 -9.15 -30.60 8.92
C LEU A 29 -7.75 -30.95 9.46
N LYS A 30 -6.78 -30.04 9.31
CA LYS A 30 -5.41 -30.06 9.84
C LYS A 30 -5.31 -30.09 11.38
N GLU A 31 -6.42 -29.86 12.11
CA GLU A 31 -6.44 -29.93 13.58
C GLU A 31 -6.46 -31.37 14.15
N LEU A 32 -6.64 -32.39 13.31
CA LEU A 32 -6.38 -33.78 13.70
C LEU A 32 -4.87 -34.05 13.70
N LYS A 33 -4.31 -34.34 14.86
CA LYS A 33 -2.87 -34.55 15.03
C LYS A 33 -2.44 -35.82 14.30
N HIS A 34 -1.22 -35.82 13.77
CA HIS A 34 -0.62 -36.96 13.04
C HIS A 34 -0.56 -38.25 13.88
N ASP A 35 -0.65 -38.15 15.21
CA ASP A 35 -0.77 -39.27 16.15
C ASP A 35 -2.06 -40.09 15.94
N ASP A 36 -3.15 -39.45 15.49
CA ASP A 36 -4.43 -40.13 15.24
C ASP A 36 -4.38 -40.97 13.93
N LEU A 37 -3.52 -40.61 12.96
CA LEU A 37 -3.28 -41.37 11.73
C LEU A 37 -2.37 -42.59 11.93
N GLY A 38 -1.34 -42.47 12.76
CA GLY A 38 -0.47 -43.59 13.13
C GLY A 38 -1.17 -44.66 13.97
N MET A 39 -2.23 -44.28 14.70
CA MET A 39 -3.10 -45.20 15.43
C MET A 39 -4.02 -46.00 14.49
N LEU A 40 -4.59 -45.37 13.45
CA LEU A 40 -5.42 -46.07 12.46
C LEU A 40 -4.65 -47.19 11.74
N GLU A 41 -3.39 -46.96 11.38
CA GLU A 41 -2.53 -47.94 10.72
C GLU A 41 -2.14 -49.14 11.60
N LYS A 42 -2.11 -48.95 12.92
CA LYS A 42 -1.92 -50.04 13.89
C LYS A 42 -3.20 -50.84 14.09
N LEU A 43 -4.36 -50.17 14.04
CA LEU A 43 -5.67 -50.76 14.30
C LEU A 43 -6.25 -51.50 13.08
N GLU A 44 -5.94 -51.09 11.85
CA GLU A 44 -6.29 -51.82 10.61
C GLU A 44 -5.60 -53.19 10.48
N LYS A 45 -4.52 -53.39 11.24
CA LYS A 45 -3.73 -54.62 11.26
C LYS A 45 -4.14 -55.59 12.38
N LEU A 46 -5.09 -55.19 13.23
CA LEU A 46 -5.61 -56.04 14.31
C LEU A 46 -6.63 -57.04 13.77
N ASP A 47 -6.63 -58.25 14.33
CA ASP A 47 -7.62 -59.26 13.96
C ASP A 47 -8.98 -59.04 14.66
N ASP A 48 -10.02 -59.72 14.18
CA ASP A 48 -11.39 -59.57 14.70
C ASP A 48 -11.52 -59.89 16.20
N LYS A 49 -10.57 -60.65 16.76
CA LYS A 49 -10.56 -61.06 18.16
C LYS A 49 -9.95 -59.96 19.04
N GLU A 50 -8.86 -59.34 18.61
CA GLU A 50 -8.22 -58.19 19.25
C GLU A 50 -9.13 -56.95 19.24
N LEU A 51 -9.92 -56.77 18.18
CA LEU A 51 -10.88 -55.68 18.05
C LEU A 51 -12.05 -55.80 19.06
N GLU A 52 -12.50 -57.03 19.32
CA GLU A 52 -13.59 -57.30 20.27
C GLU A 52 -13.10 -57.18 21.73
N GLU A 53 -11.82 -57.46 22.00
CA GLU A 53 -11.17 -57.18 23.29
C GLU A 53 -11.05 -55.67 23.56
N LEU A 54 -10.62 -54.86 22.58
CA LEU A 54 -10.57 -53.39 22.67
C LEU A 54 -11.94 -52.75 22.94
N LYS A 55 -12.99 -53.28 22.29
CA LYS A 55 -14.38 -52.85 22.48
C LYS A 55 -14.89 -53.13 23.90
N ASN A 56 -14.47 -54.24 24.51
CA ASN A 56 -14.85 -54.60 25.87
C ASN A 56 -14.11 -53.76 26.94
N LEU A 57 -13.00 -53.13 26.60
CA LEU A 57 -12.17 -52.34 27.52
C LEU A 57 -12.57 -50.85 27.63
N LYS A 58 -13.53 -50.36 26.82
CA LYS A 58 -13.94 -48.92 26.77
C LYS A 58 -12.74 -47.96 26.74
N THR A 59 -11.73 -48.25 25.93
CA THR A 59 -10.54 -47.41 25.78
C THR A 59 -10.81 -46.16 24.91
N GLU A 60 -10.07 -45.09 25.18
CA GLU A 60 -10.12 -43.82 24.42
C GLU A 60 -9.86 -44.03 22.91
N GLU A 61 -9.09 -45.07 22.58
CA GLU A 61 -8.80 -45.51 21.21
C GLU A 61 -10.05 -46.03 20.47
N TYR A 62 -10.96 -46.74 21.15
CA TYR A 62 -12.20 -47.24 20.57
C TYR A 62 -13.23 -46.11 20.33
N GLU A 63 -13.25 -45.09 21.19
CA GLU A 63 -14.11 -43.92 21.00
C GLU A 63 -13.66 -43.08 19.78
N LYS A 64 -12.36 -42.93 19.57
CA LYS A 64 -11.80 -42.31 18.36
C LYS A 64 -12.15 -43.10 17.09
N LEU A 65 -12.09 -44.44 17.13
CA LEU A 65 -12.50 -45.32 16.02
C LEU A 65 -13.98 -45.11 15.63
N ASN A 66 -14.88 -45.02 16.61
CA ASN A 66 -16.30 -44.77 16.36
C ASN A 66 -16.59 -43.36 15.82
N LYS A 67 -15.72 -42.39 16.11
CA LYS A 67 -15.79 -41.04 15.53
C LYS A 67 -15.34 -41.04 14.07
N PHE A 68 -14.30 -41.80 13.74
CA PHE A 68 -13.79 -41.97 12.36
C PHE A 68 -14.75 -42.77 11.46
N LYS A 69 -15.34 -43.86 11.95
CA LYS A 69 -16.34 -44.66 11.19
C LYS A 69 -17.63 -43.91 10.86
N LYS A 70 -17.85 -42.72 11.47
CA LYS A 70 -18.98 -41.82 11.19
C LYS A 70 -18.68 -40.77 10.12
N LEU A 71 -17.45 -40.71 9.61
CA LEU A 71 -17.09 -39.80 8.51
C LEU A 71 -17.68 -40.30 7.19
N ARG A 72 -18.08 -39.38 6.31
CA ARG A 72 -18.65 -39.72 5.01
C ARG A 72 -17.53 -40.19 4.07
N PRO A 73 -17.83 -41.05 3.07
CA PRO A 73 -16.83 -41.56 2.12
C PRO A 73 -16.01 -40.45 1.43
N GLU A 74 -16.67 -39.33 1.11
CA GLU A 74 -16.06 -38.13 0.51
C GLU A 74 -15.04 -37.44 1.42
N ASP A 75 -15.24 -37.51 2.75
CA ASP A 75 -14.32 -36.93 3.73
C ASP A 75 -13.08 -37.82 3.91
N VAL A 76 -13.21 -39.14 3.73
CA VAL A 76 -12.10 -40.12 3.78
C VAL A 76 -11.20 -40.00 2.54
N GLU A 77 -11.78 -39.83 1.35
CA GLU A 77 -11.02 -39.60 0.10
C GLU A 77 -10.19 -38.29 0.17
N LYS A 78 -10.70 -37.28 0.89
CA LYS A 78 -9.99 -36.00 1.15
C LYS A 78 -8.80 -36.17 2.11
N PHE A 79 -8.90 -37.05 3.10
CA PHE A 79 -7.79 -37.37 4.01
C PHE A 79 -6.66 -38.13 3.31
N GLU A 80 -7.00 -39.01 2.36
CA GLU A 80 -5.99 -39.74 1.58
C GLU A 80 -5.19 -38.82 0.65
N LYS A 81 -5.81 -37.79 0.06
CA LYS A 81 -5.10 -36.76 -0.74
C LYS A 81 -4.14 -35.89 0.09
N LEU A 82 -4.46 -35.65 1.36
CA LEU A 82 -3.59 -34.91 2.29
C LEU A 82 -2.40 -35.75 2.80
N ARG A 83 -2.45 -37.07 2.63
CA ARG A 83 -1.41 -38.03 3.04
C ARG A 83 -0.11 -37.88 2.24
N GLU A 84 -0.15 -37.23 1.08
CA GLU A 84 1.00 -37.01 0.18
C GLU A 84 1.86 -35.77 0.51
N PHE A 85 1.44 -34.90 1.44
CA PHE A 85 2.14 -33.64 1.72
C PHE A 85 2.73 -33.62 3.14
N LYS A 86 4.07 -33.54 3.26
CA LYS A 86 4.71 -33.31 4.56
C LYS A 86 4.59 -31.82 4.93
N PRO A 87 4.35 -31.46 6.21
CA PRO A 87 4.29 -30.06 6.66
C PRO A 87 5.48 -29.20 6.20
N ASN A 88 6.68 -29.79 6.18
CA ASN A 88 7.91 -29.12 5.76
C ASN A 88 7.98 -28.81 4.26
N GLU A 89 7.19 -29.47 3.40
CA GLU A 89 7.19 -29.20 1.95
C GLU A 89 6.40 -27.93 1.61
N LEU A 90 5.30 -27.65 2.33
CA LEU A 90 4.53 -26.40 2.17
C LEU A 90 5.29 -25.18 2.72
N GLU A 91 6.03 -25.37 3.81
CA GLU A 91 6.90 -24.35 4.41
C GLU A 91 8.09 -24.03 3.49
N LYS A 92 8.73 -25.07 2.92
CA LYS A 92 9.71 -24.91 1.83
C LYS A 92 9.14 -24.23 0.57
N LEU A 93 7.89 -24.51 0.20
CA LEU A 93 7.25 -23.85 -0.95
C LEU A 93 7.00 -22.36 -0.67
N LYS A 94 6.60 -22.00 0.55
CA LYS A 94 6.44 -20.60 0.97
C LYS A 94 7.78 -19.86 1.01
N GLU A 95 8.82 -20.49 1.57
CA GLU A 95 10.20 -20.00 1.56
C GLU A 95 10.74 -19.84 0.13
N SER A 96 10.28 -20.69 -0.81
CA SER A 96 10.69 -20.61 -2.22
C SER A 96 10.09 -19.40 -2.98
N LEU A 97 8.96 -18.85 -2.49
CA LEU A 97 8.24 -17.74 -3.13
C LEU A 97 8.54 -16.38 -2.48
N ILE A 98 8.61 -16.33 -1.15
CA ILE A 98 8.86 -15.10 -0.39
C ILE A 98 10.02 -15.35 0.58
N SER A 99 11.11 -14.60 0.40
CA SER A 99 12.26 -14.65 1.30
C SER A 99 12.16 -13.58 2.40
N ASP A 100 12.85 -13.75 3.52
CA ASP A 100 12.99 -12.71 4.56
C ASP A 100 13.53 -11.39 3.99
N ARG A 101 14.39 -11.49 2.96
CA ARG A 101 14.89 -10.36 2.20
C ARG A 101 13.77 -9.61 1.46
N ASP A 102 12.79 -10.32 0.89
CA ASP A 102 11.63 -9.71 0.25
C ASP A 102 10.73 -9.03 1.29
N VAL A 103 10.48 -9.69 2.43
CA VAL A 103 9.70 -9.12 3.54
C VAL A 103 10.34 -7.81 4.01
N LEU A 104 11.65 -7.81 4.23
CA LEU A 104 12.38 -6.62 4.67
C LEU A 104 12.32 -5.49 3.63
N CYS A 105 12.44 -5.80 2.33
CA CYS A 105 12.30 -4.78 1.27
C CYS A 105 10.90 -4.15 1.28
N VAL A 106 9.85 -4.97 1.40
CA VAL A 106 8.47 -4.48 1.46
C VAL A 106 8.24 -3.61 2.70
N GLN A 107 8.77 -4.00 3.85
CA GLN A 107 8.70 -3.22 5.09
C GLN A 107 9.43 -1.88 4.97
N ILE A 108 10.63 -1.86 4.38
CA ILE A 108 11.38 -0.62 4.15
C ILE A 108 10.60 0.29 3.19
N ALA A 109 10.07 -0.24 2.09
CA ALA A 109 9.25 0.54 1.18
C ALA A 109 8.01 1.11 1.87
N GLY A 110 7.30 0.31 2.67
CA GLY A 110 6.16 0.77 3.46
C GLY A 110 6.53 1.87 4.47
N LEU A 111 7.70 1.77 5.11
CA LEU A 111 8.19 2.81 6.01
C LEU A 111 8.56 4.11 5.27
N CYS A 112 9.06 3.99 4.04
CA CYS A 112 9.65 5.08 3.29
C CYS A 112 8.72 5.72 2.25
N HIS A 113 7.49 5.22 2.07
CA HIS A 113 6.63 5.62 0.96
C HIS A 113 6.23 7.10 0.96
N ASP A 114 6.20 7.72 2.14
CA ASP A 114 5.79 9.11 2.38
C ASP A 114 6.95 10.07 2.72
N LEU A 115 8.21 9.63 2.60
CA LEU A 115 9.38 10.46 2.92
C LEU A 115 9.45 11.77 2.13
N GLY A 116 8.81 11.81 0.96
CA GLY A 116 8.82 12.92 0.01
C GLY A 116 7.71 13.94 0.22
N HIS A 117 6.84 13.77 1.22
CA HIS A 117 5.81 14.77 1.50
C HIS A 117 6.44 16.11 1.92
N GLY A 118 5.99 17.18 1.26
CA GLY A 118 6.35 18.55 1.61
C GLY A 118 5.42 19.13 2.69
N PRO A 119 5.52 20.44 2.96
CA PRO A 119 4.69 21.11 3.94
C PRO A 119 3.19 20.85 3.75
N TYR A 120 2.49 20.43 4.81
CA TYR A 120 1.07 20.06 4.80
C TYR A 120 0.71 18.92 3.82
N SER A 121 1.64 18.00 3.58
CA SER A 121 1.42 16.75 2.81
C SER A 121 0.90 17.03 1.40
N HIS A 122 -0.33 16.58 1.07
CA HIS A 122 -0.94 16.74 -0.26
C HIS A 122 -1.21 18.19 -0.69
N PHE A 123 -1.15 19.13 0.25
CA PHE A 123 -1.23 20.55 -0.09
C PHE A 123 -0.03 20.98 -0.95
N TYR A 124 1.18 20.50 -0.64
CA TYR A 124 2.39 20.95 -1.31
C TYR A 124 2.44 20.47 -2.77
N ASP A 125 2.34 19.17 -3.01
CA ASP A 125 2.37 18.58 -4.36
C ASP A 125 1.08 18.88 -5.15
N GLY A 126 -0.08 18.75 -4.52
CA GLY A 126 -1.39 18.81 -5.16
C GLY A 126 -2.02 20.21 -5.27
N MET A 127 -1.49 21.24 -4.61
CA MET A 127 -2.02 22.61 -4.73
C MET A 127 -0.93 23.65 -4.98
N PHE A 128 0.11 23.68 -4.14
CA PHE A 128 1.17 24.69 -4.28
C PHE A 128 2.01 24.47 -5.53
N MET A 129 2.55 23.27 -5.73
CA MET A 129 3.38 22.95 -6.89
C MET A 129 2.60 22.97 -8.20
N GLU A 130 1.32 22.62 -8.19
CA GLU A 130 0.43 22.80 -9.33
C GLU A 130 0.26 24.28 -9.70
N ALA A 131 0.06 25.16 -8.72
CA ALA A 131 -0.06 26.59 -8.97
C ALA A 131 1.26 27.20 -9.49
N ILE A 132 2.42 26.69 -9.05
CA ILE A 132 3.72 27.08 -9.59
C ILE A 132 3.86 26.64 -11.05
N ARG A 133 3.47 25.41 -11.37
CA ARG A 133 3.45 24.88 -12.74
C ARG A 133 2.57 25.73 -13.65
N ASP A 134 1.36 26.06 -13.21
CA ASP A 134 0.44 26.89 -13.99
C ASP A 134 0.99 28.31 -14.23
N LYS A 135 1.72 28.86 -13.26
CA LYS A 135 2.38 30.17 -13.38
C LYS A 135 3.60 30.16 -14.29
N LYS A 136 4.41 29.08 -14.28
CA LYS A 136 5.66 28.93 -15.06
C LYS A 136 5.43 28.30 -16.45
N GLY A 137 4.27 27.69 -16.70
CA GLY A 137 3.91 27.11 -18.00
C GLY A 137 4.85 25.97 -18.44
N LYS A 138 5.18 25.92 -19.74
CA LYS A 138 5.99 24.86 -20.37
C LYS A 138 7.44 24.75 -19.86
N GLU A 139 7.91 25.73 -19.08
CA GLU A 139 9.25 25.71 -18.48
C GLU A 139 9.30 24.88 -17.18
N PHE A 140 8.16 24.47 -16.63
CA PHE A 140 8.12 23.60 -15.47
C PHE A 140 8.30 22.14 -15.88
N ASN A 141 9.38 21.54 -15.38
CA ASN A 141 9.83 20.21 -15.79
C ASN A 141 8.92 19.12 -15.20
N GLY A 142 8.06 18.53 -16.04
CA GLY A 142 7.31 17.31 -15.77
C GLY A 142 6.25 17.37 -14.67
N LYS A 143 5.40 16.35 -14.64
CA LYS A 143 4.57 16.05 -13.46
C LYS A 143 5.52 15.58 -12.36
N TRP A 144 5.41 16.15 -11.16
CA TRP A 144 6.18 15.77 -9.98
C TRP A 144 5.20 15.34 -8.90
N GLU A 145 5.44 14.20 -8.27
CA GLU A 145 4.60 13.65 -7.22
C GLU A 145 5.45 13.39 -5.96
N HIS A 146 4.82 13.32 -4.79
CA HIS A 146 5.55 13.07 -3.54
C HIS A 146 6.22 11.69 -3.53
N GLU A 147 5.75 10.73 -4.32
CA GLU A 147 6.39 9.43 -4.49
C GLU A 147 7.76 9.53 -5.18
N ASP A 148 7.92 10.44 -6.16
CA ASP A 148 9.23 10.71 -6.78
C ASP A 148 10.21 11.24 -5.73
N ALA A 149 9.76 12.22 -4.93
CA ALA A 149 10.55 12.80 -3.85
C ALA A 149 10.85 11.79 -2.73
N SER A 150 9.96 10.82 -2.48
CA SER A 150 10.18 9.77 -1.48
C SER A 150 11.33 8.84 -1.88
N VAL A 151 11.42 8.50 -3.17
CA VAL A 151 12.55 7.75 -3.72
C VAL A 151 13.85 8.56 -3.63
N GLU A 152 13.82 9.84 -3.99
CA GLU A 152 14.99 10.72 -3.93
C GLU A 152 15.47 10.93 -2.49
N MET A 153 14.53 11.15 -1.55
CA MET A 153 14.83 11.31 -0.13
C MET A 153 15.35 10.00 0.49
N PHE A 154 14.80 8.86 0.10
CA PHE A 154 15.32 7.56 0.54
C PHE A 154 16.77 7.36 0.10
N ASN A 155 17.09 7.65 -1.16
CA ASN A 155 18.47 7.59 -1.66
C ASN A 155 19.38 8.59 -0.94
N HIS A 156 18.91 9.81 -0.70
CA HIS A 156 19.63 10.81 0.08
C HIS A 156 19.93 10.32 1.51
N LEU A 157 18.95 9.68 2.17
CA LEU A 157 19.09 9.10 3.50
C LEU A 157 20.13 7.96 3.51
N LEU A 158 20.17 7.10 2.48
CA LEU A 158 21.18 6.06 2.34
C LEU A 158 22.59 6.62 2.15
N ASP A 159 22.73 7.69 1.38
CA ASP A 159 24.02 8.28 1.06
C ASP A 159 24.59 9.15 2.19
N ASN A 160 23.74 9.74 3.04
CA ASN A 160 24.15 10.69 4.07
C ASN A 160 24.07 10.15 5.51
N THR A 161 23.65 8.89 5.70
CA THR A 161 23.63 8.25 7.02
C THR A 161 24.76 7.25 7.16
N ASP A 162 25.75 7.60 7.98
CA ASP A 162 26.92 6.74 8.24
C ASP A 162 26.49 5.37 8.78
N GLY A 163 26.99 4.31 8.14
CA GLY A 163 26.75 2.92 8.57
C GLY A 163 25.38 2.34 8.19
N LEU A 164 24.45 3.11 7.63
CA LEU A 164 23.13 2.60 7.26
C LEU A 164 23.22 1.58 6.11
N LYS A 165 23.97 1.91 5.06
CA LYS A 165 24.21 0.98 3.94
C LYS A 165 24.89 -0.29 4.43
N ASP A 166 25.88 -0.15 5.31
CA ASP A 166 26.58 -1.29 5.92
C ASP A 166 25.63 -2.19 6.72
N MET A 167 24.70 -1.61 7.48
CA MET A 167 23.67 -2.32 8.23
C MET A 167 22.72 -3.09 7.30
N MET A 168 22.27 -2.46 6.20
CA MET A 168 21.43 -3.12 5.22
C MET A 168 22.16 -4.29 4.53
N ARG A 169 23.44 -4.11 4.17
CA ARG A 169 24.27 -5.19 3.59
C ARG A 169 24.48 -6.34 4.58
N LYS A 170 24.74 -6.03 5.86
CA LYS A 170 24.85 -7.05 6.94
C LYS A 170 23.55 -7.84 7.14
N SER A 171 22.41 -7.23 6.82
CA SER A 171 21.09 -7.87 6.85
C SER A 171 20.77 -8.67 5.58
N GLY A 172 21.72 -8.79 4.64
CA GLY A 172 21.58 -9.57 3.41
C GLY A 172 20.95 -8.83 2.23
N LEU A 173 20.74 -7.51 2.33
CA LEU A 173 20.18 -6.69 1.24
C LEU A 173 21.25 -6.32 0.19
N LYS A 174 20.83 -6.34 -1.07
CA LYS A 174 21.62 -5.98 -2.25
C LYS A 174 21.28 -4.57 -2.73
N ILE A 175 21.97 -3.60 -2.16
CA ILE A 175 21.74 -2.16 -2.37
C ILE A 175 22.90 -1.44 -3.08
N GLU A 176 24.06 -2.08 -3.23
CA GLU A 176 25.27 -1.49 -3.82
C GLU A 176 26.03 -2.50 -4.70
N GLY A 177 27.01 -2.01 -5.46
CA GLY A 177 27.74 -2.81 -6.45
C GLY A 177 26.96 -3.02 -7.75
N ASP A 178 27.30 -4.09 -8.47
CA ASP A 178 26.67 -4.45 -9.76
C ASP A 178 25.25 -5.01 -9.58
N ASP A 179 24.95 -5.58 -8.41
CA ASP A 179 23.63 -6.11 -8.06
C ASP A 179 22.94 -5.22 -7.03
N LYS A 180 22.12 -4.27 -7.52
CA LYS A 180 21.29 -3.37 -6.70
C LYS A 180 19.80 -3.73 -6.78
N THR A 181 19.50 -5.01 -6.90
CA THR A 181 18.12 -5.49 -7.13
C THR A 181 17.16 -5.11 -6.00
N ASP A 182 17.60 -5.05 -4.74
CA ASP A 182 16.71 -4.63 -3.64
C ASP A 182 16.49 -3.14 -3.59
N LEU A 183 17.54 -2.35 -3.84
CA LEU A 183 17.40 -0.91 -3.90
C LEU A 183 16.35 -0.57 -4.97
N LYS A 184 16.50 -1.15 -6.18
CA LYS A 184 15.56 -0.95 -7.26
C LYS A 184 14.15 -1.43 -6.91
N PHE A 185 14.02 -2.56 -6.22
CA PHE A 185 12.74 -3.07 -5.77
C PHE A 185 12.04 -2.13 -4.78
N ILE A 186 12.76 -1.62 -3.78
CA ILE A 186 12.23 -0.66 -2.79
C ILE A 186 11.78 0.63 -3.48
N GLU A 187 12.60 1.18 -4.39
CA GLU A 187 12.24 2.37 -5.17
C GLU A 187 10.96 2.16 -6.00
N GLU A 188 10.83 1.00 -6.63
CA GLU A 188 9.67 0.64 -7.44
C GLU A 188 8.41 0.43 -6.58
N LEU A 189 8.53 -0.11 -5.37
CA LEU A 189 7.42 -0.25 -4.42
C LEU A 189 6.91 1.11 -3.92
N ILE A 190 7.82 2.04 -3.65
CA ILE A 190 7.48 3.41 -3.22
C ILE A 190 6.79 4.15 -4.37
N ARG A 191 7.40 4.13 -5.56
CA ARG A 191 6.88 4.86 -6.73
C ARG A 191 5.59 4.28 -7.28
N GLY A 192 5.44 2.95 -7.23
CA GLY A 192 4.33 2.21 -7.84
C GLY A 192 4.19 2.42 -9.36
N PRO A 193 5.19 2.14 -10.22
CA PRO A 193 5.02 2.27 -11.66
C PRO A 193 3.81 1.44 -12.14
N PRO A 194 3.00 1.92 -13.10
CA PRO A 194 1.66 1.36 -13.35
C PRO A 194 1.67 -0.03 -14.01
N ARG A 195 2.75 -0.42 -14.70
CA ARG A 195 2.86 -1.72 -15.37
C ARG A 195 4.32 -2.17 -15.47
N TRP A 196 4.49 -3.48 -15.62
CA TRP A 196 5.72 -4.12 -16.04
C TRP A 196 6.33 -3.44 -17.30
N PRO A 197 7.67 -3.32 -17.45
CA PRO A 197 8.72 -4.05 -16.73
C PRO A 197 9.24 -3.40 -15.45
N TYR A 198 9.10 -4.11 -14.32
CA TYR A 198 9.90 -3.87 -13.13
C TYR A 198 11.26 -4.55 -13.25
N LYS A 199 12.25 -4.06 -12.51
CA LYS A 199 13.63 -4.56 -12.53
C LYS A 199 14.07 -5.13 -11.18
N GLY A 200 13.40 -4.74 -10.08
CA GLY A 200 13.77 -5.14 -8.74
C GLY A 200 13.48 -6.62 -8.43
N ARG A 201 12.39 -7.17 -8.97
CA ARG A 201 11.98 -8.58 -8.88
C ARG A 201 11.50 -9.08 -10.22
N ASP A 202 11.31 -10.40 -10.34
CA ASP A 202 10.74 -11.04 -11.52
C ASP A 202 9.19 -11.06 -11.49
N GLU A 203 8.56 -11.41 -12.61
CA GLU A 203 7.10 -11.51 -12.70
C GLU A 203 6.52 -12.60 -11.79
N LYS A 204 7.32 -13.59 -11.36
CA LYS A 204 6.86 -14.62 -10.41
C LYS A 204 6.58 -14.03 -9.03
N LYS A 205 7.13 -12.86 -8.73
CA LYS A 205 6.90 -12.09 -7.50
C LYS A 205 6.10 -10.79 -7.75
N SER A 206 5.33 -10.72 -8.83
CA SER A 206 4.51 -9.55 -9.19
C SER A 206 3.60 -9.09 -8.06
N PHE A 207 2.97 -10.03 -7.33
CA PHE A 207 2.07 -9.75 -6.21
C PHE A 207 2.70 -8.90 -5.09
N LEU A 208 4.03 -8.88 -4.95
CA LEU A 208 4.68 -8.03 -3.94
C LEU A 208 4.53 -6.53 -4.24
N TYR A 209 4.40 -6.16 -5.53
CA TYR A 209 4.19 -4.78 -5.96
C TYR A 209 2.79 -4.25 -5.65
N GLU A 210 1.86 -5.12 -5.26
CA GLU A 210 0.49 -4.75 -4.88
C GLU A 210 0.33 -4.42 -3.39
N ILE A 211 1.40 -4.56 -2.59
CA ILE A 211 1.32 -4.40 -1.14
C ILE A 211 1.36 -2.93 -0.73
N VAL A 212 2.43 -2.21 -1.12
CA VAL A 212 2.73 -0.85 -0.62
C VAL A 212 1.97 0.22 -1.39
N SER A 213 2.04 0.19 -2.73
CA SER A 213 1.45 1.20 -3.60
C SER A 213 0.85 0.52 -4.83
N ASN A 214 -0.44 0.17 -4.73
CA ASN A 214 -1.13 -0.56 -5.79
C ASN A 214 -1.83 0.42 -6.73
N LYS A 215 -1.13 0.87 -7.79
CA LYS A 215 -1.73 1.80 -8.76
C LYS A 215 -2.76 1.14 -9.71
N GLU A 216 -2.83 -0.19 -9.76
CA GLU A 216 -3.76 -0.92 -10.63
C GLU A 216 -5.18 -0.94 -10.06
N THR A 217 -5.32 -1.31 -8.79
CA THR A 217 -6.65 -1.40 -8.12
C THR A 217 -6.88 -0.29 -7.10
N GLY A 218 -5.80 0.32 -6.57
CA GLY A 218 -5.88 1.24 -5.45
C GLY A 218 -6.15 0.55 -4.12
N ILE A 219 -5.88 -0.76 -3.97
CA ILE A 219 -6.01 -1.50 -2.72
C ILE A 219 -4.59 -1.84 -2.22
N ASP A 220 -4.14 -1.15 -1.17
CA ASP A 220 -2.80 -1.25 -0.60
C ASP A 220 -2.79 -0.92 0.90
N VAL A 221 -1.69 -1.25 1.58
CA VAL A 221 -1.58 -1.10 3.04
C VAL A 221 -1.48 0.35 3.50
N ASP A 222 -1.05 1.27 2.63
CA ASP A 222 -1.10 2.72 2.87
C ASP A 222 -2.55 3.15 3.19
N LYS A 223 -3.50 2.78 2.32
CA LYS A 223 -4.94 3.03 2.55
C LYS A 223 -5.46 2.39 3.81
N PHE A 224 -5.00 1.18 4.11
CA PHE A 224 -5.48 0.47 5.28
C PHE A 224 -5.10 1.22 6.57
N ASP A 225 -3.88 1.73 6.65
CA ASP A 225 -3.42 2.53 7.79
C ASP A 225 -4.13 3.87 7.86
N TYR A 226 -4.10 4.68 6.80
CA TYR A 226 -4.66 6.03 6.90
C TYR A 226 -6.18 6.01 7.02
N PHE A 227 -6.90 5.01 6.50
CA PHE A 227 -8.34 4.88 6.80
C PHE A 227 -8.58 4.67 8.29
N ALA A 228 -7.87 3.74 8.92
CA ALA A 228 -8.03 3.45 10.34
C ALA A 228 -7.62 4.66 11.20
N ARG A 229 -6.49 5.29 10.86
CA ARG A 229 -5.93 6.46 11.54
C ARG A 229 -6.83 7.68 11.39
N ASP A 230 -7.18 8.07 10.17
CA ASP A 230 -7.97 9.28 9.93
C ASP A 230 -9.37 9.14 10.48
N CYS A 231 -10.02 7.97 10.30
CA CYS A 231 -11.34 7.72 10.88
C CYS A 231 -11.34 7.89 12.40
N LYS A 232 -10.33 7.32 13.08
CA LYS A 232 -10.18 7.45 14.52
C LYS A 232 -9.98 8.91 14.95
N GLN A 233 -9.14 9.66 14.23
CA GLN A 233 -8.80 11.05 14.59
C GLN A 233 -9.94 12.03 14.26
N LEU A 234 -10.69 11.77 13.20
CA LEU A 234 -11.80 12.60 12.73
C LEU A 234 -13.15 12.23 13.38
N GLY A 235 -13.22 11.12 14.13
CA GLY A 235 -14.48 10.60 14.67
C GLY A 235 -15.44 10.11 13.58
N ILE A 236 -14.90 9.60 12.47
CA ILE A 236 -15.67 8.97 11.39
C ILE A 236 -15.62 7.46 11.60
N PRO A 237 -16.75 6.73 11.53
CA PRO A 237 -16.71 5.27 11.56
C PRO A 237 -15.95 4.71 10.35
N ASN A 238 -14.98 3.83 10.60
CA ASN A 238 -14.34 3.01 9.57
C ASN A 238 -15.11 1.68 9.45
N SER A 239 -15.75 1.41 8.30
CA SER A 239 -16.43 0.14 8.06
C SER A 239 -15.51 -0.96 7.55
N PHE A 240 -14.33 -0.60 7.02
CA PHE A 240 -13.40 -1.55 6.44
C PHE A 240 -12.53 -2.26 7.49
N ASP A 241 -12.56 -3.59 7.48
CA ASP A 241 -11.72 -4.45 8.32
C ASP A 241 -10.52 -5.01 7.51
N HIS A 242 -9.37 -4.34 7.67
CA HIS A 242 -8.13 -4.74 7.03
C HIS A 242 -7.56 -6.06 7.59
N GLN A 243 -7.78 -6.39 8.86
CA GLN A 243 -7.29 -7.65 9.44
C GLN A 243 -8.00 -8.84 8.81
N ARG A 244 -9.32 -8.70 8.63
CA ARG A 244 -10.13 -9.68 7.91
C ARG A 244 -9.71 -9.81 6.45
N PHE A 245 -9.46 -8.70 5.76
CA PHE A 245 -8.95 -8.72 4.38
C PHE A 245 -7.65 -9.52 4.28
N ILE A 246 -6.66 -9.21 5.14
CA ILE A 246 -5.35 -9.89 5.14
C ILE A 246 -5.51 -11.40 5.42
N MET A 247 -6.40 -11.79 6.35
CA MET A 247 -6.65 -13.20 6.66
C MET A 247 -7.15 -13.99 5.44
N PHE A 248 -7.98 -13.37 4.60
CA PHE A 248 -8.57 -13.98 3.39
C PHE A 248 -7.80 -13.70 2.10
N ALA A 249 -6.71 -12.94 2.14
CA ALA A 249 -5.87 -12.69 0.98
C ALA A 249 -5.03 -13.92 0.62
N ARG A 250 -4.96 -14.26 -0.68
CA ARG A 250 -4.15 -15.34 -1.25
C ARG A 250 -3.49 -14.88 -2.54
N VAL A 251 -2.36 -15.47 -2.89
CA VAL A 251 -1.72 -15.23 -4.18
C VAL A 251 -2.24 -16.26 -5.17
N CYS A 252 -2.80 -15.80 -6.28
CA CYS A 252 -3.34 -16.66 -7.34
C CYS A 252 -2.76 -16.26 -8.70
N ASP A 253 -2.62 -17.24 -9.59
CA ASP A 253 -2.30 -16.99 -11.01
C ASP A 253 -3.56 -16.48 -11.71
N VAL A 254 -3.46 -15.36 -12.43
CA VAL A 254 -4.58 -14.71 -13.15
C VAL A 254 -4.36 -14.91 -14.65
N GLU A 255 -5.33 -15.53 -15.32
CA GLU A 255 -5.17 -15.97 -16.72
C GLU A 255 -5.13 -14.79 -17.70
N GLU A 256 -5.79 -13.68 -17.37
CA GLU A 256 -5.92 -12.50 -18.23
C GLU A 256 -4.57 -11.87 -18.61
N ASP A 257 -3.60 -11.91 -17.70
CA ASP A 257 -2.26 -11.37 -17.93
C ASP A 257 -1.12 -12.35 -17.60
N GLY A 258 -1.44 -13.55 -17.10
CA GLY A 258 -0.48 -14.61 -16.79
C GLY A 258 0.39 -14.33 -15.55
N ARG A 259 0.04 -13.34 -14.73
CA ARG A 259 0.81 -12.93 -13.54
C ARG A 259 0.17 -13.43 -12.25
N LYS A 260 0.93 -13.37 -11.16
CA LYS A 260 0.44 -13.66 -9.80
C LYS A 260 -0.09 -12.38 -9.15
N HIS A 261 -1.32 -12.41 -8.66
CA HIS A 261 -1.98 -11.27 -8.01
C HIS A 261 -2.44 -11.61 -6.59
N ILE A 262 -2.55 -10.59 -5.74
CA ILE A 262 -3.20 -10.70 -4.43
C ILE A 262 -4.72 -10.73 -4.67
N CYS A 263 -5.32 -11.90 -4.43
CA CYS A 263 -6.74 -12.15 -4.54
C CYS A 263 -7.39 -12.24 -3.17
N SER A 264 -8.59 -11.69 -3.02
CA SER A 264 -9.44 -11.87 -1.84
C SER A 264 -10.49 -12.96 -2.09
N ARG A 265 -10.96 -13.61 -1.03
CA ARG A 265 -12.04 -14.61 -1.15
C ARG A 265 -13.33 -13.92 -1.59
N ASP A 266 -14.05 -14.53 -2.54
CA ASP A 266 -15.32 -14.07 -3.11
C ASP A 266 -16.32 -13.48 -2.09
N LYS A 267 -16.51 -14.15 -0.95
CA LYS A 267 -17.42 -13.73 0.11
C LYS A 267 -17.01 -12.42 0.82
N GLU A 268 -15.79 -11.95 0.62
CA GLU A 268 -15.29 -10.70 1.18
C GLU A 268 -15.67 -9.48 0.33
N ILE A 269 -16.44 -9.66 -0.75
CA ILE A 269 -16.84 -8.57 -1.66
C ILE A 269 -17.44 -7.35 -0.95
N GLU A 270 -18.24 -7.56 0.10
CA GLU A 270 -18.81 -6.45 0.89
C GLU A 270 -17.73 -5.67 1.64
N ASN A 271 -16.73 -6.36 2.21
CA ASN A 271 -15.59 -5.71 2.86
C ASN A 271 -14.74 -4.93 1.83
N LEU A 272 -14.67 -5.38 0.57
CA LEU A 272 -14.04 -4.60 -0.51
C LEU A 272 -14.86 -3.36 -0.88
N TYR A 273 -16.19 -3.44 -0.91
CA TYR A 273 -17.03 -2.26 -1.07
C TYR A 273 -16.81 -1.23 0.04
N ASP A 274 -16.60 -1.70 1.28
CA ASP A 274 -16.31 -0.85 2.43
C ASP A 274 -15.01 -0.04 2.29
N ILE A 275 -14.00 -0.56 1.58
CA ILE A 275 -12.77 0.20 1.24
C ILE A 275 -13.15 1.47 0.47
N PHE A 276 -13.89 1.33 -0.62
CA PHE A 276 -14.25 2.44 -1.49
C PHE A 276 -15.28 3.38 -0.84
N HIS A 277 -16.20 2.83 -0.04
CA HIS A 277 -17.14 3.63 0.73
C HIS A 277 -16.41 4.49 1.77
N THR A 278 -15.51 3.91 2.54
CA THR A 278 -14.69 4.61 3.54
C THR A 278 -13.84 5.68 2.88
N ARG A 279 -13.15 5.35 1.78
CA ARG A 279 -12.39 6.32 0.97
C ARG A 279 -13.24 7.51 0.56
N LEU A 280 -14.43 7.26 0.00
CA LEU A 280 -15.35 8.31 -0.44
C LEU A 280 -15.82 9.18 0.73
N SER A 281 -16.11 8.55 1.88
CA SER A 281 -16.55 9.21 3.11
C SER A 281 -15.48 10.17 3.62
N ILE A 282 -14.24 9.69 3.82
CA ILE A 282 -13.10 10.50 4.25
C ILE A 282 -12.85 11.64 3.25
N HIS A 283 -12.79 11.32 1.97
CA HIS A 283 -12.52 12.31 0.93
C HIS A 283 -13.55 13.44 0.91
N ARG A 284 -14.85 13.12 1.02
CA ARG A 284 -15.91 14.14 1.01
C ARG A 284 -16.03 14.92 2.31
N ARG A 285 -15.89 14.25 3.46
CA ARG A 285 -16.15 14.86 4.77
C ARG A 285 -14.94 15.60 5.32
N ALA A 286 -13.73 15.16 4.99
CA ALA A 286 -12.48 15.71 5.51
C ALA A 286 -11.58 16.30 4.42
N CYS A 287 -11.07 15.48 3.48
CA CYS A 287 -10.05 15.94 2.53
C CYS A 287 -10.51 17.11 1.64
N GLN A 288 -11.76 17.06 1.18
CA GLN A 288 -12.41 18.09 0.36
C GLN A 288 -13.35 18.99 1.18
N HIS A 289 -13.20 19.02 2.51
CA HIS A 289 -14.03 19.86 3.35
C HIS A 289 -13.85 21.33 2.96
N LYS A 290 -14.95 22.02 2.62
CA LYS A 290 -14.91 23.39 2.05
C LYS A 290 -14.08 24.40 2.86
N ILE A 291 -14.08 24.28 4.19
CA ILE A 291 -13.31 25.18 5.06
C ILE A 291 -11.83 24.83 5.05
N LYS A 292 -11.48 23.54 4.99
CA LYS A 292 -10.10 23.09 4.82
C LYS A 292 -9.54 23.58 3.48
N MET A 293 -10.32 23.41 2.41
CA MET A 293 -9.96 23.93 1.08
C MET A 293 -9.77 25.45 1.08
N ALA A 294 -10.64 26.21 1.75
CA ALA A 294 -10.47 27.66 1.85
C ALA A 294 -9.17 28.05 2.59
N VAL A 295 -8.82 27.34 3.66
CA VAL A 295 -7.55 27.55 4.39
C VAL A 295 -6.36 27.22 3.50
N GLU A 296 -6.36 26.07 2.83
CA GLU A 296 -5.27 25.68 1.91
C GLU A 296 -5.11 26.69 0.77
N ILE A 297 -6.19 27.15 0.15
CA ILE A 297 -6.11 28.17 -0.90
C ILE A 297 -5.45 29.46 -0.37
N MET A 298 -5.78 29.89 0.85
CA MET A 298 -5.13 31.05 1.49
C MET A 298 -3.65 30.79 1.77
N ILE A 299 -3.28 29.60 2.26
CA ILE A 299 -1.88 29.23 2.48
C ILE A 299 -1.12 29.22 1.15
N LYS A 300 -1.70 28.66 0.08
CA LYS A 300 -1.13 28.65 -1.27
C LYS A 300 -0.89 30.08 -1.76
N ASP A 301 -1.88 30.98 -1.64
CA ASP A 301 -1.70 32.38 -2.04
C ASP A 301 -0.56 33.05 -1.27
N ALA A 302 -0.46 32.81 0.04
CA ALA A 302 0.63 33.33 0.86
C ALA A 302 2.01 32.79 0.44
N LEU A 303 2.13 31.48 0.20
CA LEU A 303 3.38 30.85 -0.25
C LEU A 303 3.81 31.32 -1.63
N LEU A 304 2.87 31.53 -2.57
CA LEU A 304 3.17 32.04 -3.91
C LEU A 304 3.76 33.47 -3.90
N LEU A 305 3.40 34.28 -2.90
CA LEU A 305 3.95 35.62 -2.72
C LEU A 305 5.41 35.58 -2.25
N VAL A 306 5.78 34.59 -1.43
CA VAL A 306 7.11 34.48 -0.79
C VAL A 306 8.02 33.41 -1.38
N ASP A 307 7.57 32.66 -2.41
CA ASP A 307 8.31 31.55 -3.03
C ASP A 307 9.79 31.89 -3.29
N ASP A 308 10.06 33.01 -3.96
CA ASP A 308 11.42 33.48 -4.30
C ASP A 308 11.96 34.56 -3.33
N HIS A 309 11.30 34.78 -2.19
CA HIS A 309 11.71 35.82 -1.26
C HIS A 309 12.99 35.43 -0.49
N PRO A 310 14.00 36.33 -0.35
CA PRO A 310 15.33 35.99 0.18
C PRO A 310 15.33 35.31 1.55
N ASP A 311 14.47 35.74 2.47
CA ASP A 311 14.40 35.13 3.80
C ASP A 311 13.93 33.67 3.75
N PHE A 312 13.12 33.26 2.76
CA PHE A 312 12.56 31.91 2.69
C PHE A 312 13.38 30.96 1.82
N LYS A 313 14.43 31.47 1.15
CA LYS A 313 15.31 30.64 0.36
C LYS A 313 16.07 29.64 1.24
N ILE A 314 16.23 28.44 0.71
CA ILE A 314 16.86 27.32 1.40
C ILE A 314 18.18 27.01 0.72
N LYS A 315 19.23 26.83 1.53
CA LYS A 315 20.57 26.49 1.03
C LYS A 315 20.62 25.02 0.60
N SER A 316 20.94 24.80 -0.66
CA SER A 316 21.17 23.48 -1.27
C SER A 316 22.54 22.91 -0.89
N SER A 317 22.75 21.63 -1.19
CA SER A 317 24.06 20.96 -1.06
C SER A 317 25.20 21.68 -1.79
N LYS A 318 24.91 22.19 -2.98
CA LYS A 318 25.84 22.99 -3.81
C LYS A 318 26.04 24.44 -3.35
N GLY A 319 25.44 24.84 -2.22
CA GLY A 319 25.49 26.20 -1.70
C GLY A 319 24.61 27.22 -2.42
N LYS A 320 23.78 26.81 -3.38
CA LYS A 320 22.80 27.68 -4.06
C LYS A 320 21.60 27.92 -3.13
N MET A 321 21.07 29.13 -3.13
CA MET A 321 19.83 29.47 -2.43
C MET A 321 18.63 29.18 -3.35
N LEU A 322 17.85 28.17 -3.01
CA LEU A 322 16.67 27.71 -3.75
C LEU A 322 15.39 28.34 -3.19
N SER A 323 14.44 28.65 -4.06
CA SER A 323 13.06 29.02 -3.67
C SER A 323 12.30 27.84 -3.05
N LEU A 324 11.13 28.10 -2.49
CA LEU A 324 10.28 27.07 -1.89
C LEU A 324 9.85 26.00 -2.93
N SER A 325 9.62 26.41 -4.17
CA SER A 325 9.26 25.53 -5.28
C SER A 325 10.44 24.80 -5.92
N GLU A 326 11.67 25.32 -5.79
CA GLU A 326 12.89 24.67 -6.30
C GLU A 326 13.52 23.72 -5.27
N ALA A 327 13.12 23.80 -4.00
CA ALA A 327 13.71 22.98 -2.93
C ALA A 327 13.59 21.48 -3.22
N LYS A 328 12.54 21.04 -3.92
CA LYS A 328 12.35 19.64 -4.34
C LYS A 328 13.47 19.10 -5.25
N ASP A 329 14.26 19.97 -5.88
CA ASP A 329 15.32 19.55 -6.80
C ASP A 329 16.66 19.25 -6.06
N ASP A 330 16.71 19.42 -4.73
CA ASP A 330 17.88 19.11 -3.89
C ASP A 330 17.43 18.61 -2.51
N MET A 331 17.63 17.32 -2.22
CA MET A 331 17.12 16.71 -0.98
C MET A 331 17.69 17.33 0.31
N GLU A 332 18.90 17.91 0.27
CA GLU A 332 19.47 18.61 1.42
C GLU A 332 18.78 19.95 1.68
N ALA A 333 18.24 20.61 0.65
CA ALA A 333 17.32 21.72 0.83
C ALA A 333 15.92 21.23 1.22
N TYR A 334 15.42 20.19 0.55
CA TYR A 334 14.06 19.71 0.73
C TYR A 334 13.77 19.24 2.17
N ILE A 335 14.72 18.56 2.83
CA ILE A 335 14.58 18.13 4.23
C ILE A 335 14.38 19.31 5.21
N LYS A 336 14.83 20.52 4.84
CA LYS A 336 14.68 21.74 5.64
C LYS A 336 13.34 22.44 5.35
N LEU A 337 12.62 22.05 4.32
CA LEU A 337 11.32 22.61 3.92
C LEU A 337 10.19 21.88 4.64
N THR A 338 9.72 22.46 5.74
CA THR A 338 8.65 21.88 6.58
C THR A 338 7.53 22.90 6.82
N ASP A 339 6.46 22.50 7.52
CA ASP A 339 5.34 23.35 7.93
C ASP A 339 5.78 24.63 8.67
N HIS A 340 6.98 24.62 9.24
CA HIS A 340 7.60 25.77 9.90
C HIS A 340 7.69 27.01 8.98
N VAL A 341 7.65 26.84 7.65
CA VAL A 341 7.59 27.96 6.70
C VAL A 341 6.42 28.92 7.01
N ILE A 342 5.28 28.42 7.51
CA ILE A 342 4.11 29.23 7.84
C ILE A 342 4.36 30.12 9.06
N GLU A 343 4.98 29.56 10.10
CA GLU A 343 5.38 30.31 11.29
C GLU A 343 6.37 31.43 10.94
N ARG A 344 7.29 31.17 10.02
CA ARG A 344 8.26 32.17 9.54
C ARG A 344 7.58 33.32 8.78
N ILE A 345 6.49 33.07 8.07
CA ILE A 345 5.71 34.12 7.38
C ILE A 345 4.83 34.88 8.38
N LEU A 346 4.30 34.22 9.42
CA LEU A 346 3.52 34.86 10.49
C LEU A 346 4.38 35.78 11.37
N HIS A 347 5.65 35.43 11.55
CA HIS A 347 6.60 36.15 12.40
C HIS A 347 7.84 36.62 11.61
N PRO A 348 7.66 37.55 10.65
CA PRO A 348 8.77 38.08 9.84
C PRO A 348 9.72 38.94 10.67
N LYS A 349 10.98 39.02 10.22
CA LYS A 349 12.01 39.89 10.81
C LYS A 349 11.59 41.37 10.72
N GLU A 350 11.81 42.13 11.79
CA GLU A 350 11.42 43.56 11.88
C GLU A 350 11.85 44.38 10.65
N GLU A 351 13.08 44.16 10.18
CA GLU A 351 13.70 44.89 9.07
C GLU A 351 12.99 44.72 7.72
N ARG A 352 12.24 43.61 7.53
CA ARG A 352 11.56 43.30 6.26
C ARG A 352 10.04 43.35 6.34
N LYS A 353 9.48 43.73 7.49
CA LYS A 353 8.02 43.78 7.70
C LYS A 353 7.27 44.67 6.72
N GLU A 354 7.92 45.72 6.23
CA GLU A 354 7.33 46.66 5.28
C GLU A 354 7.52 46.24 3.81
N GLU A 355 8.20 45.11 3.53
CA GLU A 355 8.26 44.57 2.16
C GLU A 355 6.86 44.12 1.72
N GLU A 356 6.39 44.65 0.59
CA GLU A 356 5.00 44.53 0.14
C GLU A 356 4.50 43.08 0.07
N LYS A 357 5.25 42.19 -0.59
CA LYS A 357 4.89 40.78 -0.74
C LYS A 357 4.84 40.03 0.59
N LEU A 358 5.79 40.30 1.48
CA LEU A 358 5.85 39.66 2.79
C LEU A 358 4.70 40.15 3.67
N LYS A 359 4.43 41.46 3.68
CA LYS A 359 3.31 42.07 4.37
C LYS A 359 1.97 41.50 3.90
N GLU A 360 1.80 41.31 2.60
CA GLU A 360 0.60 40.70 2.02
C GLU A 360 0.45 39.23 2.43
N ALA A 361 1.52 38.43 2.33
CA ALA A 361 1.53 37.03 2.77
C ALA A 361 1.21 36.89 4.26
N THR A 362 1.84 37.69 5.12
CA THR A 362 1.56 37.75 6.56
C THR A 362 0.10 38.14 6.82
N LYS A 363 -0.45 39.11 6.09
CA LYS A 363 -1.86 39.50 6.22
C LYS A 363 -2.81 38.36 5.88
N ILE A 364 -2.53 37.58 4.82
CA ILE A 364 -3.33 36.41 4.45
C ILE A 364 -3.32 35.37 5.57
N LEU A 365 -2.14 35.03 6.10
CA LEU A 365 -2.04 34.03 7.19
C LEU A 365 -2.64 34.53 8.51
N GLN A 366 -2.49 35.82 8.84
CA GLN A 366 -3.16 36.40 10.00
C GLN A 366 -4.68 36.30 9.91
N ARG A 367 -5.25 36.41 8.71
CA ARG A 367 -6.69 36.18 8.49
C ARG A 367 -7.07 34.73 8.74
N VAL A 368 -6.24 33.76 8.33
CA VAL A 368 -6.43 32.34 8.67
C VAL A 368 -6.48 32.13 10.19
N VAL A 369 -5.51 32.69 10.92
CA VAL A 369 -5.43 32.61 12.39
C VAL A 369 -6.64 33.26 13.07
N LYS A 370 -7.10 34.41 12.57
CA LYS A 370 -8.30 35.12 13.05
C LYS A 370 -9.62 34.55 12.53
N ARG A 371 -9.57 33.45 11.77
CA ARG A 371 -10.71 32.79 11.14
C ARG A 371 -11.51 33.68 10.15
N ASP A 372 -10.89 34.72 9.61
CA ASP A 372 -11.41 35.53 8.50
C ASP A 372 -11.07 34.87 7.15
N LEU A 373 -11.74 33.75 6.87
CA LEU A 373 -11.43 32.92 5.72
C LEU A 373 -12.09 33.41 4.43
N TYR A 374 -11.55 32.97 3.29
CA TYR A 374 -12.24 33.09 2.00
C TYR A 374 -13.63 32.43 2.07
N ARG A 375 -14.63 33.13 1.53
CA ARG A 375 -16.02 32.63 1.53
C ARG A 375 -16.25 31.73 0.32
N CYS A 376 -16.71 30.51 0.58
CA CYS A 376 -17.22 29.64 -0.47
C CYS A 376 -18.56 30.18 -0.99
N VAL A 377 -18.58 30.66 -2.23
CA VAL A 377 -19.79 31.22 -2.87
C VAL A 377 -20.74 30.13 -3.37
N GLY A 378 -20.22 28.96 -3.73
CA GLY A 378 -21.03 27.83 -4.15
C GLY A 378 -20.20 26.62 -4.58
N GLN A 379 -20.88 25.51 -4.84
CA GLN A 379 -20.30 24.30 -5.41
C GLN A 379 -21.20 23.86 -6.58
N ALA A 380 -20.58 23.61 -7.75
CA ALA A 380 -21.27 23.07 -8.91
C ALA A 380 -20.72 21.68 -9.25
N ARG A 381 -21.58 20.82 -9.80
CA ARG A 381 -21.18 19.55 -10.41
C ARG A 381 -21.45 19.64 -11.90
N VAL A 382 -20.46 19.31 -12.71
CA VAL A 382 -20.65 19.16 -14.15
C VAL A 382 -21.53 17.93 -14.37
N CYS A 383 -22.73 18.15 -14.90
CA CYS A 383 -23.64 17.06 -15.27
C CYS A 383 -23.45 16.78 -16.76
N SER A 384 -22.74 15.72 -17.10
CA SER A 384 -22.74 15.17 -18.45
C SER A 384 -24.02 14.36 -18.66
N PHE A 385 -24.97 14.91 -19.40
CA PHE A 385 -26.14 14.16 -19.84
C PHE A 385 -25.76 13.35 -21.08
N TYR A 386 -25.79 12.02 -20.98
CA TYR A 386 -25.77 11.17 -22.16
C TYR A 386 -27.20 11.13 -22.71
N VAL A 387 -27.50 11.93 -23.73
CA VAL A 387 -28.77 11.85 -24.47
C VAL A 387 -28.54 10.84 -25.60
N PRO A 388 -29.13 9.64 -25.56
CA PRO A 388 -28.96 8.64 -26.62
C PRO A 388 -29.86 8.97 -27.82
N VAL A 389 -29.81 10.21 -28.32
CA VAL A 389 -30.38 10.60 -29.61
C VAL A 389 -29.53 11.78 -30.14
N LEU A 390 -28.73 11.49 -31.18
CA LEU A 390 -27.81 12.38 -31.90
C LEU A 390 -26.47 12.67 -31.19
N GLN A 391 -25.38 12.32 -31.88
CA GLN A 391 -23.99 12.64 -31.54
C GLN A 391 -23.75 14.16 -31.49
N VAL A 392 -24.22 14.83 -30.45
CA VAL A 392 -23.84 16.22 -30.15
C VAL A 392 -23.48 16.28 -28.67
N HIS A 393 -22.20 16.54 -28.40
CA HIS A 393 -21.74 16.91 -27.06
C HIS A 393 -22.25 18.33 -26.76
N ILE A 394 -23.30 18.42 -25.94
CA ILE A 394 -23.80 19.69 -25.41
C ILE A 394 -23.41 19.75 -23.93
N SER A 395 -22.39 20.55 -23.63
CA SER A 395 -22.02 20.90 -22.25
C SER A 395 -22.92 22.05 -21.78
N ILE A 396 -23.96 21.77 -20.99
CA ILE A 396 -24.75 22.81 -20.33
C ILE A 396 -24.31 22.94 -18.87
N THR A 397 -23.73 24.08 -18.54
CA THR A 397 -23.47 24.49 -17.15
C THR A 397 -24.78 24.95 -16.53
N ARG A 398 -25.39 24.14 -15.66
CA ARG A 398 -26.60 24.56 -14.92
C ARG A 398 -26.17 25.37 -13.70
N ILE A 399 -26.10 26.69 -13.85
CA ILE A 399 -25.96 27.62 -12.72
C ILE A 399 -27.34 27.80 -12.11
N THR A 400 -27.56 27.30 -10.90
CA THR A 400 -28.75 27.67 -10.11
C THR A 400 -28.32 28.77 -9.15
N LEU A 401 -28.54 30.02 -9.54
CA LEU A 401 -28.52 31.16 -8.62
C LEU A 401 -29.87 31.20 -7.93
N ILE A 402 -29.90 30.98 -6.62
CA ILE A 402 -31.03 31.34 -5.77
C ILE A 402 -30.57 32.61 -5.05
N ASN A 403 -31.30 33.70 -5.27
CA ASN A 403 -31.01 35.06 -4.81
C ASN A 403 -30.72 35.16 -3.31
#